data_AF-A0A0C9RRH5-F1
#
_entry.id   AF-A0A0C9RRH5-F1
#
_cell.length_a   1.000
_cell.length_b   1.000
_cell.length_c   1.000
_cell.angle_alpha   90.00
_cell.angle_beta   90.00
_cell.angle_gamma   90.00
#
_symmetry.space_group_name_H-M   'P 1'
#
loop_
_entity.id
_entity.type
_entity.pdbx_description
1 polymer ?
#
loop_
_entity_poly.entity_id
_entity_poly.type
_entity_poly.pdbx_seq_one_letter_code
_entity_poly.pdbx_strand_id
1 'polypeptide(L)'
;MEAPLAKCLDEVVDSGAVGVICADRHGLALHSAGPVQLKSAGVIATLASLAKEIDPSCDTTPTIHLESDTLDILIQQKELVTVAV
;
A
#
# COMPACT_ATOMS: atom_id res chain seq x y z
N MET A 1 -7.22 18.34 -5.66
CA MET A 1 -6.38 17.45 -6.52
C MET A 1 -6.44 15.99 -6.09
N GLU A 2 -7.14 15.64 -4.99
CA GLU A 2 -7.26 14.26 -4.47
C GLU A 2 -8.40 13.44 -5.10
N ALA A 3 -9.36 14.09 -5.76
CA ALA A 3 -10.54 13.42 -6.31
C ALA A 3 -10.23 12.23 -7.26
N PRO A 4 -9.20 12.30 -8.15
CA PRO A 4 -8.83 11.16 -8.97
C PRO A 4 -8.27 9.98 -8.17
N LEU A 5 -7.51 10.24 -7.11
CA LEU A 5 -6.95 9.20 -6.24
C LEU A 5 -8.05 8.53 -5.43
N ALA A 6 -8.93 9.32 -4.80
CA ALA A 6 -10.06 8.80 -4.03
C ALA A 6 -10.93 7.89 -4.88
N LYS A 7 -11.33 8.35 -6.07
CA LYS A 7 -12.11 7.56 -7.01
C LYS A 7 -11.41 6.26 -7.42
N CYS A 8 -10.11 6.30 -7.67
CA CYS A 8 -9.34 5.10 -8.01
C CYS A 8 -9.34 4.07 -6.86
N LEU A 9 -9.22 4.52 -5.60
CA LEU A 9 -9.25 3.63 -4.45
C LEU A 9 -10.64 3.03 -4.21
N ASP A 10 -11.70 3.82 -4.43
CA ASP A 10 -13.07 3.30 -4.38
C ASP A 10 -13.29 2.23 -5.46
N GLU A 11 -12.80 2.44 -6.69
CA GLU A 11 -12.87 1.45 -7.77
C GLU A 11 -12.12 0.14 -7.43
N VAL A 12 -11.02 0.21 -6.67
CA VAL A 12 -10.29 -0.99 -6.19
C VAL A 12 -11.15 -1.78 -5.21
N VAL A 13 -11.84 -1.12 -4.27
CA VAL A 13 -12.77 -1.78 -3.35
C VAL A 13 -13.95 -2.39 -4.11
N ASP A 14 -14.52 -1.65 -5.06
CA ASP A 14 -15.61 -2.12 -5.91
C ASP A 14 -15.22 -3.33 -6.78
N SER A 15 -13.92 -3.49 -7.07
CA SER A 15 -13.39 -4.65 -7.80
C SER A 15 -13.24 -5.93 -6.96
N GLY A 16 -13.52 -5.86 -5.65
CA GLY A 16 -13.53 -7.00 -4.74
C GLY A 16 -12.48 -6.96 -3.62
N ALA A 17 -11.67 -5.91 -3.55
CA ALA A 17 -10.77 -5.72 -2.41
C ALA A 17 -11.57 -5.34 -1.14
N VAL A 18 -11.14 -5.85 0.01
CA VAL A 18 -11.77 -5.47 1.29
C VAL A 18 -11.44 -4.02 1.64
N GLY A 19 -10.22 -3.57 1.35
CA GLY A 19 -9.77 -2.20 1.56
C GLY A 19 -8.48 -1.90 0.81
N VAL A 20 -8.09 -0.63 0.78
CA VAL A 20 -6.84 -0.19 0.15
C VAL A 20 -6.34 1.08 0.85
N ILE A 21 -5.03 1.24 0.95
CA ILE A 21 -4.38 2.47 1.45
C ILE A 21 -3.15 2.83 0.61
N CYS A 22 -2.99 4.13 0.39
CA CYS A 22 -1.81 4.71 -0.23
C CYS A 22 -1.05 5.55 0.80
N ALA A 23 0.27 5.37 0.87
CA ALA A 23 1.18 6.13 1.71
C ALA A 23 2.26 6.81 0.86
N ASP A 24 2.72 7.98 1.30
CA ASP A 24 3.90 8.62 0.73
C ASP A 24 5.21 8.03 1.29
N ARG A 25 6.35 8.52 0.79
CA ARG A 25 7.70 8.10 1.23
C ARG A 25 7.99 8.35 2.72
N HIS A 26 7.21 9.18 3.40
CA HIS A 26 7.37 9.50 4.81
C HIS A 26 6.42 8.67 5.69
N GLY A 27 5.64 7.77 5.09
CA GLY A 27 4.67 6.95 5.81
C GLY A 27 3.38 7.70 6.17
N LEU A 28 3.10 8.84 5.53
CA LEU A 28 1.85 9.56 5.69
C LEU A 28 0.81 9.03 4.72
N ALA A 29 -0.41 8.83 5.23
CA ALA A 29 -1.51 8.38 4.40
C ALA A 29 -1.92 9.47 3.40
N LEU A 30 -1.91 9.13 2.11
CA LEU A 30 -2.44 9.97 1.04
C LEU A 30 -3.96 9.79 0.93
N HIS A 31 -4.43 8.54 0.92
CA HIS A 31 -5.83 8.19 0.93
C HIS A 31 -6.04 6.71 1.30
N SER A 32 -7.26 6.34 1.69
CA SER A 32 -7.66 4.95 1.91
C SER A 32 -9.13 4.75 1.58
N ALA A 33 -9.50 3.54 1.15
CA ALA A 33 -10.88 3.11 0.99
C ALA A 33 -11.11 1.77 1.70
N GLY A 34 -12.36 1.48 2.11
CA GLY A 34 -12.69 0.31 2.93
C GLY A 34 -12.30 0.47 4.41
N PRO A 35 -12.36 -0.60 5.21
CA PRO A 35 -12.14 -0.58 6.66
C PRO A 35 -10.64 -0.59 7.01
N VAL A 36 -9.85 0.28 6.36
CA VAL A 36 -8.40 0.41 6.60
C VAL A 36 -8.12 1.56 7.57
N GLN A 37 -7.20 1.35 8.50
CA GLN A 37 -6.82 2.37 9.48
C GLN A 37 -5.66 3.22 8.96
N LEU A 38 -5.83 4.54 8.85
CA LEU A 38 -4.80 5.44 8.30
C LEU A 38 -3.41 5.33 8.96
N LYS A 39 -3.35 4.92 10.23
CA LYS A 39 -2.09 4.66 10.94
C LYS A 39 -1.25 3.51 10.35
N SER A 40 -1.83 2.66 9.50
CA SER A 40 -1.10 1.59 8.80
C SER A 40 -0.21 2.12 7.67
N ALA A 41 -0.39 3.36 7.21
CA ALA A 41 0.43 3.97 6.16
C ALA A 41 1.93 3.93 6.49
N GLY A 42 2.29 4.25 7.75
CA GLY A 42 3.69 4.18 8.20
C GLY A 42 4.23 2.76 8.21
N VAL A 43 3.39 1.78 8.58
CA VAL A 43 3.77 0.37 8.63
C VAL A 43 4.09 -0.15 7.22
N ILE A 44 3.20 0.08 6.24
CA ILE A 44 3.40 -0.44 4.88
C ILE A 44 4.59 0.22 4.18
N ALA A 45 4.81 1.52 4.38
CA ALA A 45 5.95 2.23 3.81
C ALA A 45 7.27 1.72 4.41
N THR A 46 7.29 1.45 5.71
CA THR A 46 8.46 0.87 6.39
C THR A 46 8.75 -0.54 5.89
N LEU A 47 7.72 -1.39 5.77
CA LEU A 47 7.88 -2.74 5.25
C LEU A 47 8.45 -2.74 3.82
N ALA A 48 7.94 -1.89 2.94
CA ALA A 48 8.45 -1.74 1.58
C ALA A 48 9.91 -1.27 1.54
N SER A 49 10.27 -0.29 2.38
CA SER A 49 11.65 0.20 2.51
C SER A 49 12.60 -0.92 2.98
N LEU A 50 12.22 -1.66 4.02
CA LEU A 50 13.02 -2.78 4.53
C LEU A 50 13.12 -3.91 3.50
N ALA A 51 12.06 -4.20 2.76
CA ALA A 51 12.09 -5.21 1.72
C ALA A 51 13.02 -4.83 0.55
N LYS A 52 13.14 -3.53 0.24
CA LYS A 52 14.12 -3.05 -0.75
C LYS A 52 15.57 -3.30 -0.32
N GLU A 53 15.86 -3.25 0.97
CA GLU A 53 17.21 -3.50 1.51
C GLU A 53 17.65 -4.96 1.36
N ILE A 54 16.72 -5.90 1.12
CA ILE A 54 17.02 -7.32 0.88
C ILE A 54 17.74 -7.50 -0.47
N ASP A 55 17.33 -6.76 -1.49
CA ASP A 55 18.00 -6.71 -2.80
C ASP A 55 18.12 -5.26 -3.28
N PRO A 56 19.15 -4.54 -2.81
CA PRO A 56 19.37 -3.15 -3.19
C PRO A 56 19.84 -2.99 -4.64
N SER A 57 20.23 -4.09 -5.31
CA SER A 57 20.69 -4.07 -6.70
C SER A 57 19.55 -4.12 -7.72
N CYS A 58 18.37 -4.59 -7.29
CA CYS A 58 17.17 -4.55 -8.11
C CYS A 58 16.74 -3.08 -8.32
N ASP A 59 16.16 -2.74 -9.47
CA ASP A 59 15.61 -1.39 -9.68
C ASP A 59 14.22 -1.24 -9.04
N THR A 60 13.50 -2.35 -8.83
CA THR A 60 12.15 -2.34 -8.28
C THR A 60 12.13 -2.69 -6.80
N THR A 61 11.10 -2.23 -6.08
CA THR A 61 10.81 -2.71 -4.72
C THR A 61 10.05 -4.04 -4.85
N PRO A 62 10.43 -5.10 -4.12
CA PRO A 62 9.70 -6.36 -4.15
C PRO A 62 8.25 -6.18 -3.66
N THR A 63 7.34 -6.98 -4.20
CA THR A 63 5.98 -7.10 -3.65
C THR A 63 6.03 -7.94 -2.38
N ILE A 64 5.42 -7.45 -1.30
CA ILE A 64 5.29 -8.17 -0.03
C ILE A 64 3.88 -8.74 0.03
N HIS A 65 3.77 -10.01 0.36
CA HIS A 65 2.50 -10.69 0.59
C HIS A 65 2.44 -11.11 2.06
N LEU A 66 1.46 -10.59 2.78
CA LEU A 66 1.15 -11.00 4.14
C LEU A 66 -0.14 -11.82 4.09
N GLU A 67 -0.04 -13.09 4.45
CA GLU A 67 -1.16 -14.02 4.45
C GLU A 67 -1.64 -14.25 5.89
N SER A 68 -2.95 -14.32 6.06
CA SER A 68 -3.61 -14.72 7.30
C SER A 68 -4.75 -15.67 6.99
N ASP A 69 -5.33 -16.30 8.03
CA ASP A 69 -6.44 -17.24 7.87
C ASP A 69 -7.67 -16.63 7.17
N THR A 70 -7.83 -15.30 7.18
CA THR A 70 -9.03 -14.62 6.71
C THR A 70 -8.79 -13.70 5.52
N LEU A 71 -7.57 -13.20 5.33
CA LEU A 71 -7.26 -12.12 4.40
C LEU A 71 -5.80 -12.22 3.93
N ASP A 72 -5.59 -11.83 2.68
CA ASP A 72 -4.28 -11.52 2.12
C ASP A 72 -4.10 -10.00 2.07
N ILE A 73 -2.86 -9.55 2.29
CA ILE A 73 -2.46 -8.15 2.11
C ILE A 73 -1.28 -8.13 1.14
N LEU A 74 -1.42 -7.38 0.05
CA LEU A 74 -0.35 -7.16 -0.93
C LEU A 74 0.17 -5.73 -0.80
N ILE A 75 1.46 -5.58 -0.50
CA ILE A 75 2.13 -4.28 -0.39
C ILE A 75 3.12 -4.14 -1.55
N GLN A 76 3.04 -3.01 -2.26
CA GLN A 76 4.00 -2.66 -3.29
C GLN A 76 4.33 -1.18 -3.24
N GLN A 77 5.61 -0.86 -3.39
CA GLN A 77 6.06 0.52 -3.56
C GLN A 77 6.46 0.77 -5.01
N LYS A 78 5.97 1.88 -5.56
CA LYS A 78 6.39 2.42 -6.84
C LYS A 78 6.82 3.87 -6.63
N GLU A 79 8.10 4.13 -6.89
CA GLU A 79 8.72 5.43 -6.67
C GLU A 79 8.49 5.93 -5.23
N LEU A 80 7.69 7.00 -5.07
CA LEU A 80 7.45 7.68 -3.80
C LEU A 80 6.14 7.26 -3.11
N VAL A 81 5.41 6.29 -3.69
CA VAL A 81 4.11 5.85 -3.19
C VAL A 81 4.15 4.37 -2.86
N THR A 82 3.65 4.03 -1.68
CA THR A 82 3.43 2.64 -1.25
C THR A 82 1.93 2.39 -1.20
N VAL A 83 1.49 1.28 -1.80
CA VAL A 83 0.09 0.86 -1.80
C VAL A 83 -0.02 -0.48 -1.08
N ALA A 84 -1.06 -0.62 -0.26
CA ALA A 84 -1.47 -1.90 0.28
C ALA A 84 -2.94 -2.15 -0.03
N VAL A 85 -3.25 -3.35 -0.54
CA VAL A 85 -4.60 -3.86 -0.81
C VAL A 85 -4.82 -5.09 0.03
#